data_AF-A0A2T7WHZ9-F1
#
_entry.id   AF-A0A2T7WHZ9-F1
#
_cell.length_a   1.000
_cell.length_b   1.000
_cell.length_c   1.000
_cell.angle_alpha   90.00
_cell.angle_beta   90.00
_cell.angle_gamma   90.00
#
_symmetry.space_group_name_H-M   'P 1'
#
loop_
_entity.id
_entity.type
_entity.pdbx_description
1 polymer ?
#
loop_
_entity_poly.entity_id
_entity_poly.type
_entity_poly.pdbx_seq_one_letter_code
_entity_poly.pdbx_strand_id
1 'polypeptide(L)'
;MNRTRIAESRSLRGWTQERLAEVSGVTVRTVQRLEAGNDVSLNTLARLGEALGVPVRELFETVPENAYGKALSALLTAIATGLFAVLRTVWPSYVMSKVVAPSEGAANTVER
;
A
#
# COMPACT_ATOMS: atom_id res chain seq x y z
N MET A 1 -10.23 19.31 -0.91
CA MET A 1 -10.67 19.41 0.49
C MET A 1 -10.26 18.12 1.16
N ASN A 2 -9.41 18.18 2.19
CA ASN A 2 -8.97 16.99 2.92
C ASN A 2 -10.10 16.50 3.83
N ARG A 3 -10.45 15.21 3.78
CA ARG A 3 -11.39 14.64 4.77
C ARG A 3 -10.64 14.31 6.05
N THR A 4 -11.01 15.00 7.12
CA THR A 4 -10.39 14.85 8.44
C THR A 4 -11.33 14.12 9.40
N ARG A 5 -10.75 13.35 10.32
CA ARG A 5 -11.45 12.61 11.39
C ARG A 5 -11.42 13.33 12.74
N ILE A 6 -11.07 14.62 12.71
CA ILE A 6 -10.84 15.41 13.93
C ILE A 6 -12.14 15.65 14.68
N ALA A 7 -13.22 15.99 13.96
CA ALA A 7 -14.55 16.18 14.55
C ALA A 7 -15.05 14.89 15.23
N GLU A 8 -14.87 13.73 14.59
CA GLU A 8 -15.20 12.42 15.14
C GLU A 8 -14.36 12.15 16.42
N SER A 9 -13.03 12.27 16.32
CA SER A 9 -12.09 11.98 17.40
C SER A 9 -12.33 12.84 18.64
N ARG A 10 -12.64 14.13 18.49
CA ARG A 10 -12.96 15.00 19.63
C ARG A 10 -14.34 14.68 20.20
N SER A 11 -15.33 14.33 19.36
CA SER A 11 -16.69 14.06 19.82
C SER A 11 -16.75 12.76 20.63
N LEU A 12 -15.97 11.75 20.25
CA LEU A 12 -15.77 10.51 21.04
C LEU A 12 -15.22 10.79 22.44
N ARG A 13 -14.51 11.91 22.63
CA ARG A 13 -13.99 12.37 23.92
C ARG A 13 -14.91 13.35 24.65
N GLY A 14 -16.07 13.69 24.06
CA GLY A 14 -16.96 14.73 24.58
C GLY A 14 -16.38 16.14 24.49
N TRP A 15 -15.44 16.40 23.57
CA TRP A 15 -14.77 17.69 23.45
C TRP A 15 -15.43 18.61 22.42
N THR A 16 -15.59 19.87 22.81
CA THR A 16 -15.94 20.96 21.89
C THR A 16 -14.72 21.38 21.06
N GLN A 17 -14.94 22.21 20.03
CA GLN A 17 -13.84 22.79 19.25
C GLN A 17 -12.93 23.66 20.12
N GLU A 18 -13.51 24.41 21.06
CA GLU A 18 -12.82 25.23 22.06
C GLU A 18 -11.94 24.36 22.95
N ARG A 19 -12.47 23.23 23.43
CA ARG A 19 -11.70 22.32 24.27
C ARG A 19 -10.52 21.70 23.52
N LEU A 20 -10.72 21.29 22.27
CA LEU A 20 -9.62 20.78 21.45
C LEU A 20 -8.57 21.85 21.19
N ALA A 21 -9.00 23.08 20.87
CA ALA A 21 -8.12 24.22 20.67
C ALA A 21 -7.28 24.51 21.92
N GLU A 22 -7.90 24.53 23.09
CA GLU A 22 -7.25 24.71 24.39
C GLU A 22 -6.19 23.63 24.65
N VAL A 23 -6.55 22.34 24.55
CA VAL A 23 -5.66 21.23 24.89
C VAL A 23 -4.50 21.09 23.91
N SER A 24 -4.73 21.37 22.62
CA SER A 24 -3.66 21.36 21.60
C SER A 24 -2.88 22.68 21.53
N GLY A 25 -3.37 23.74 22.19
CA GLY A 25 -2.86 25.11 22.14
C GLY A 25 -2.91 25.76 20.75
N VAL A 26 -3.81 25.31 19.87
CA VAL A 26 -4.08 25.96 18.59
C VAL A 26 -5.30 26.88 18.72
N THR A 27 -5.57 27.70 17.71
CA THR A 27 -6.78 28.55 17.76
C THR A 27 -8.03 27.76 17.38
N VAL A 28 -9.20 28.14 17.91
CA VAL A 28 -10.50 27.58 17.50
C VAL A 28 -10.71 27.71 15.99
N ARG A 29 -10.28 28.83 15.39
CA ARG A 29 -10.32 29.05 13.93
C ARG A 29 -9.49 28.02 13.17
N THR A 30 -8.36 27.58 13.73
CA THR A 30 -7.52 26.53 13.13
C THR A 30 -8.26 25.19 13.14
N VAL A 31 -8.91 24.84 14.26
CA VAL A 31 -9.75 23.62 14.36
C VAL A 31 -10.88 23.66 13.34
N GLN A 32 -11.63 24.76 13.28
CA GLN A 32 -12.73 24.93 12.33
C GLN A 32 -12.29 24.82 10.87
N ARG A 33 -11.17 25.47 10.50
CA ARG A 33 -10.61 25.39 9.15
C ARG A 33 -10.24 23.97 8.79
N LEU A 34 -9.63 23.23 9.70
CA LEU A 34 -9.19 21.86 9.49
C LEU A 34 -10.36 20.86 9.44
N GLU A 35 -11.40 21.06 10.25
CA GLU A 35 -12.67 20.31 10.16
C GLU A 35 -13.42 20.62 8.85
N ALA A 36 -13.28 21.84 8.33
CA ALA A 36 -13.74 22.21 6.99
C ALA A 36 -12.79 21.74 5.86
N GLY A 37 -11.76 20.94 6.17
CA GLY A 37 -10.87 20.34 5.17
C GLY A 37 -9.88 21.28 4.50
N ASN A 38 -9.59 22.43 5.14
CA ASN A 38 -8.50 23.32 4.74
C ASN A 38 -7.16 22.83 5.27
N ASP A 39 -6.10 23.11 4.54
CA ASP A 39 -4.75 22.74 4.95
C ASP A 39 -4.23 23.63 6.09
N VAL A 40 -3.39 23.03 6.93
CA VAL A 40 -2.67 23.67 8.03
C VAL A 40 -1.24 23.14 8.07
N SER A 41 -0.36 23.78 8.84
CA SER A 41 1.03 23.33 8.94
C SER A 41 1.16 21.95 9.61
N LEU A 42 2.20 21.20 9.25
CA LEU A 42 2.53 19.92 9.90
C LEU A 42 2.70 20.05 11.42
N ASN A 43 3.30 21.16 11.89
CA ASN A 43 3.41 21.43 13.32
C ASN A 43 2.04 21.53 14.01
N THR A 44 1.06 22.16 13.35
CA THR A 44 -0.32 22.22 13.84
C THR A 44 -0.94 20.82 13.92
N LEU A 45 -0.73 20.00 12.89
CA LEU A 45 -1.22 18.62 12.87
C LEU A 45 -0.57 17.76 13.95
N ALA A 46 0.73 17.92 14.20
CA ALA A 46 1.44 17.20 15.25
C ALA A 46 0.85 17.51 16.62
N ARG A 47 0.65 18.79 16.95
CA ARG A 47 0.04 19.24 18.22
C ARG A 47 -1.38 18.73 18.41
N LEU A 48 -2.18 18.72 17.33
CA LEU A 48 -3.53 18.16 17.36
C LEU A 48 -3.51 16.64 17.54
N GLY A 49 -2.58 15.94 16.89
CA GLY A 49 -2.37 14.50 17.07
C GLY A 49 -1.98 14.15 18.49
N GLU A 50 -1.03 14.89 19.08
CA GLU A 50 -0.61 14.74 20.48
C GLU A 50 -1.78 14.95 21.45
N ALA A 51 -2.53 16.04 21.30
CA ALA A 51 -3.72 16.32 22.13
C ALA A 51 -4.79 15.23 22.01
N LEU A 52 -4.98 14.70 20.80
CA LEU A 52 -5.89 13.60 20.52
C LEU A 52 -5.27 12.22 20.77
N GLY A 53 -4.02 12.11 21.22
CA GLY A 53 -3.33 10.84 21.46
C GLY A 53 -3.29 9.91 20.25
N VAL A 54 -3.27 10.46 19.03
CA VAL A 54 -3.23 9.70 17.77
C VAL A 54 -2.14 10.25 16.84
N PRO A 55 -1.53 9.39 16.01
CA PRO A 55 -0.56 9.85 15.03
C PRO A 55 -1.23 10.68 13.93
N VAL A 56 -0.47 11.60 13.32
CA VAL A 56 -0.99 12.54 12.29
C VAL A 56 -1.75 11.84 11.16
N ARG A 57 -1.32 10.64 10.74
CA ARG A 57 -1.99 9.86 9.69
C ARG A 57 -3.45 9.50 10.04
N GLU A 58 -3.76 9.32 11.32
CA GLU A 58 -5.10 8.93 11.81
C GLU A 58 -6.05 10.13 11.92
N LEU A 59 -5.53 11.36 11.79
CA LEU A 59 -6.35 12.56 11.70
C LEU A 59 -7.09 12.69 10.36
N PHE A 60 -6.77 11.85 9.37
CA PHE A 60 -7.32 11.89 8.03
C PHE A 60 -8.03 10.58 7.69
N GLU A 61 -9.05 10.66 6.83
CA GLU A 61 -9.63 9.45 6.25
C GLU A 61 -8.63 8.81 5.29
N THR A 62 -8.37 7.52 5.48
CA THR A 62 -7.67 6.73 4.47
C THR A 62 -8.56 6.63 3.25
N VAL A 63 -8.06 7.02 2.07
CA VAL A 63 -8.74 6.76 0.81
C VAL A 63 -8.89 5.23 0.69
N PRO A 64 -10.12 4.69 0.68
CA PRO A 64 -10.30 3.25 0.55
C PRO A 64 -9.71 2.81 -0.79
N GLU A 65 -9.06 1.65 -0.79
CA GLU A 65 -8.65 0.98 -2.02
C GLU A 65 -9.85 0.97 -2.97
N ASN A 66 -9.75 1.70 -4.08
CA ASN A 66 -10.84 1.76 -5.02
C ASN A 66 -11.03 0.38 -5.67
N ALA A 67 -12.25 0.10 -6.14
CA ALA A 67 -12.59 -1.19 -6.75
C ALA A 67 -11.63 -1.55 -7.91
N TYR A 68 -11.07 -0.54 -8.56
CA TYR A 68 -10.05 -0.69 -9.60
C TYR A 68 -8.75 -1.32 -9.08
N GLY A 69 -8.22 -0.84 -7.94
CA GLY A 69 -7.01 -1.40 -7.32
C GLY A 69 -7.17 -2.87 -6.94
N LYS A 70 -8.32 -3.24 -6.39
CA LYS A 70 -8.66 -4.64 -6.07
C LYS A 70 -8.80 -5.51 -7.31
N ALA A 71 -9.45 -5.00 -8.36
CA ALA A 71 -9.60 -5.72 -9.61
C ALA A 71 -8.25 -5.94 -10.32
N LEU A 72 -7.37 -4.93 -10.30
CA LEU A 72 -6.03 -5.01 -10.90
C LEU A 72 -5.14 -6.02 -10.15
N SER A 73 -5.12 -6.00 -8.81
CA SER A 73 -4.33 -6.95 -8.03
C SER A 73 -4.84 -8.39 -8.22
N ALA A 74 -6.17 -8.59 -8.30
CA ALA A 74 -6.76 -9.88 -8.62
C ALA A 74 -6.36 -10.36 -10.03
N LEU A 75 -6.40 -9.47 -11.04
CA LEU A 75 -5.99 -9.80 -12.40
C LEU A 75 -4.50 -10.15 -12.49
N LEU A 76 -3.62 -9.36 -11.85
CA LEU A 76 -2.18 -9.63 -11.82
C LEU A 76 -1.88 -10.96 -11.12
N THR A 77 -2.57 -11.26 -10.02
CA THR A 77 -2.45 -12.54 -9.31
C THR A 77 -2.90 -13.71 -10.19
N ALA A 78 -4.02 -13.56 -10.91
CA ALA A 78 -4.52 -14.57 -11.83
C ALA A 78 -3.54 -14.82 -13.00
N ILE A 79 -2.99 -13.75 -13.59
CA ILE A 79 -1.99 -13.85 -14.66
C ILE A 79 -0.72 -14.54 -14.14
N ALA A 80 -0.17 -14.12 -12.99
CA ALA A 80 1.03 -14.71 -12.43
C ALA A 80 0.84 -16.21 -12.12
N THR A 81 -0.32 -16.58 -11.57
CA THR A 81 -0.66 -17.99 -11.29
C THR A 81 -0.80 -18.80 -12.59
N GLY A 82 -1.45 -18.23 -13.62
CA GLY A 82 -1.61 -18.87 -14.92
C GLY A 82 -0.28 -19.06 -15.66
N LEU A 83 0.57 -18.03 -15.69
CA LEU A 83 1.89 -18.07 -16.33
C LEU A 83 2.79 -19.12 -15.66
N PHE A 84 2.76 -19.21 -14.33
CA PHE A 84 3.47 -20.25 -13.58
C PHE A 84 2.97 -21.67 -13.93
N ALA A 85 1.65 -21.86 -14.08
CA ALA A 85 1.08 -23.16 -14.44
C ALA A 85 1.47 -23.60 -15.86
N VAL A 86 1.50 -22.68 -16.83
CA VAL A 86 1.90 -22.94 -18.22
C VAL A 86 3.39 -23.20 -18.33
N LEU A 87 4.22 -22.42 -17.64
CA LEU A 87 5.66 -22.67 -17.60
C LEU A 87 5.96 -24.02 -16.96
N ARG A 88 5.26 -24.42 -15.89
CA ARG A 88 5.45 -25.72 -15.22
C ARG A 88 5.17 -26.94 -16.13
N THR A 89 4.26 -26.83 -17.10
CA THR A 89 3.91 -27.94 -18.00
C THR A 89 4.81 -28.04 -19.23
N VAL A 90 5.31 -26.90 -19.73
CA VAL A 90 6.17 -26.87 -20.93
C VAL A 90 7.66 -26.99 -20.59
N TRP A 91 8.08 -26.49 -19.42
CA TRP A 91 9.47 -26.53 -18.94
C TRP A 91 10.08 -27.93 -18.86
N PRO A 92 9.38 -28.98 -18.36
CA PRO A 92 9.96 -30.32 -18.24
C PRO A 92 10.34 -30.91 -19.60
N SER A 93 9.51 -30.68 -20.63
CA SER A 93 9.79 -31.16 -22.00
C SER A 93 10.98 -30.45 -22.62
N TYR A 94 11.11 -29.14 -22.38
CA TYR A 94 12.22 -28.35 -22.89
C TYR A 94 13.55 -28.69 -22.19
N VAL A 95 13.53 -28.85 -20.86
CA VAL A 95 14.73 -29.18 -20.07
C VAL A 95 15.17 -30.63 -20.27
N MET A 96 14.26 -31.61 -20.33
CA MET A 96 14.64 -32.99 -20.63
C MET A 96 15.17 -33.16 -22.06
N SER A 97 14.75 -32.30 -23.00
CA SER A 97 15.30 -32.27 -24.36
C SER A 97 16.74 -31.75 -24.44
N LYS A 98 17.27 -31.09 -23.39
CA LYS A 98 18.58 -30.40 -23.43
C LYS A 98 19.58 -30.87 -22.39
N VAL A 99 19.26 -31.89 -21.58
CA VAL A 99 20.15 -32.44 -20.53
C VAL A 99 20.78 -33.80 -20.89
N VAL A 100 20.53 -34.35 -22.08
CA VAL A 100 21.23 -35.56 -22.58
C VAL A 100 21.89 -35.30 -23.94
N ALA A 101 23.19 -35.63 -24.00
CA ALA A 101 24.20 -35.48 -25.08
C ALA A 101 24.86 -34.09 -25.19
N PRO A 102 26.20 -33.97 -25.12
CA PRO A 102 27.19 -34.74 -25.91
C PRO A 102 28.31 -35.38 -25.04
N SER A 103 29.03 -36.44 -25.42
CA SER A 103 29.87 -36.56 -26.62
C SER A 103 30.17 -38.03 -26.97
N GLU A 104 29.83 -38.45 -28.19
CA GLU A 104 30.47 -39.62 -28.82
C GLU A 104 31.87 -39.20 -29.30
N GLY A 105 32.84 -39.39 -28.42
CA GLY A 105 34.25 -39.37 -28.76
C GLY A 105 34.83 -40.77 -28.52
N ALA A 106 34.56 -41.72 -29.40
CA ALA A 106 35.31 -42.97 -29.50
C ALA A 106 34.82 -43.80 -30.69
N ALA A 107 35.54 -43.77 -31.80
CA ALA A 107 35.95 -44.96 -32.56
C ALA A 107 36.48 -44.57 -33.96
N ASN A 108 37.79 -44.66 -34.09
CA ASN A 108 38.54 -45.16 -35.25
C ASN A 108 37.81 -45.28 -36.60
N THR A 109 38.36 -44.60 -37.63
CA THR A 109 38.75 -45.27 -38.88
C THR A 109 40.04 -44.63 -39.38
N VAL A 110 41.18 -45.20 -38.96
CA VAL A 110 42.41 -45.18 -39.76
C VAL A 110 42.27 -46.36 -40.72
N GLU A 111 42.06 -46.10 -42.00
CA GLU A 111 42.29 -47.11 -43.04
C GLU A 111 43.14 -46.52 -44.17
N ARG A 112 44.37 -47.03 -44.19
CA ARG A 112 45.32 -47.30 -45.30
C ARG A 112 45.54 -46.26 -46.39
#